data_AF-A0A6J6DGC9-F1
#
_entry.id   AF-A0A6J6DGC9-F1
#
_cell.length_a   1.000
_cell.length_b   1.000
_cell.length_c   1.000
_cell.angle_alpha   90.00
_cell.angle_beta   90.00
_cell.angle_gamma   90.00
#
_symmetry.space_group_name_H-M   'P 1'
#
loop_
_entity.id
_entity.type
_entity.pdbx_description
1 polymer ?
#
loop_
_entity_poly.entity_id
_entity_poly.type
_entity_poly.pdbx_seq_one_letter_code
_entity_poly.pdbx_strand_id
1 'polypeptide(L)'
;MAKPSRAKVKKLQSEAMRAAADRRAEKAASRIAQIHGAVEEDAYADVDGVWREIGLAAPARRALIDDGHYKVSDLRKVSLAALKELHGMGPNAIRILVAEMKKQDISFRN
;
A
#
# COMPACT_ATOMS: atom_id res chain seq x y z
N MET A 1 38.98 -26.79 39.74
CA MET A 1 37.75 -26.84 38.93
C MET A 1 38.05 -27.55 37.61
N ALA A 2 37.38 -28.66 37.31
CA ALA A 2 37.62 -29.40 36.06
C ALA A 2 37.07 -28.61 34.86
N LYS A 3 37.87 -28.46 33.80
CA LYS A 3 37.44 -27.82 32.56
C LYS A 3 36.39 -28.71 31.88
N PRO A 4 35.26 -28.15 31.39
CA PRO A 4 34.24 -28.94 30.72
C PRO A 4 34.82 -29.62 29.47
N SER A 5 34.36 -30.83 29.18
CA SER A 5 34.82 -31.59 28.01
C SER A 5 34.46 -30.85 26.71
N ARG A 6 35.29 -31.00 25.67
CA ARG A 6 35.09 -30.38 24.35
C ARG A 6 33.71 -30.68 23.76
N ALA A 7 33.16 -31.87 24.02
CA ALA A 7 31.80 -32.26 23.63
C ALA A 7 30.72 -31.43 24.34
N LYS A 8 30.88 -31.18 25.65
CA LYS A 8 29.97 -30.34 26.45
C LYS A 8 29.99 -28.90 25.94
N VAL A 9 31.16 -28.35 25.63
CA VAL A 9 31.32 -26.99 25.07
C VAL A 9 30.63 -26.87 23.71
N LYS A 10 30.83 -27.84 22.80
CA LYS A 10 30.20 -27.84 21.47
C LYS A 10 28.67 -27.90 21.55
N LYS A 11 28.12 -28.71 22.47
CA LYS A 11 26.67 -28.79 22.71
C LYS A 11 26.11 -27.45 23.20
N LEU A 12 26.74 -26.84 24.21
CA LEU A 12 26.31 -25.55 24.75
C LEU A 12 26.37 -24.42 23.70
N GLN A 13 27.41 -24.41 22.87
CA GLN A 13 27.52 -23.46 21.76
C GLN A 13 26.39 -23.65 20.73
N SER A 14 26.03 -24.90 20.41
CA SER A 14 24.94 -25.19 19.47
C SER A 14 23.56 -24.79 20.03
N GLU A 15 23.33 -24.98 21.32
CA GLU A 15 22.10 -24.58 22.01
C GLU A 15 21.99 -23.05 22.08
N ALA A 16 23.09 -22.36 22.39
CA ALA A 16 23.15 -20.90 22.39
C ALA A 16 22.91 -20.29 20.99
N MET A 17 23.41 -20.95 19.93
CA MET A 17 23.20 -20.52 18.56
C MET A 17 21.73 -20.67 18.13
N ARG A 18 21.07 -21.77 18.50
CA ARG A 18 19.62 -21.97 18.25
C ARG A 18 18.80 -20.90 18.98
N ALA A 19 19.06 -20.69 20.27
CA ALA A 19 18.37 -19.66 21.05
C ALA A 19 18.64 -18.22 20.55
N ALA A 20 19.76 -17.97 19.86
CA ALA A 20 20.01 -16.69 19.20
C ALA A 20 19.25 -16.57 17.87
N ALA A 21 19.08 -17.66 17.13
CA ALA A 21 18.28 -17.71 15.91
C ALA A 21 16.80 -17.48 16.21
N ASP A 22 16.25 -18.12 17.23
CA ASP A 22 14.85 -17.98 17.64
C ASP A 22 14.55 -16.52 18.06
N ARG A 23 15.42 -15.92 18.88
CA ARG A 23 15.32 -14.50 19.26
C ARG A 23 15.42 -13.55 18.06
N ARG A 24 16.19 -13.92 17.02
CA ARG A 24 16.28 -13.13 15.79
C ARG A 24 15.03 -13.25 14.95
N ALA A 25 14.41 -14.43 14.89
CA ALA A 25 13.14 -14.67 14.22
C ALA A 25 11.99 -13.91 14.88
N GLU A 26 11.91 -13.92 16.22
CA GLU A 26 10.92 -13.15 16.98
C GLU A 26 11.05 -11.64 16.76
N LYS A 27 12.29 -11.11 16.79
CA LYS A 27 12.55 -9.69 16.48
C LYS A 27 12.19 -9.32 15.05
N ALA A 28 12.44 -10.22 14.09
CA ALA A 28 12.06 -10.00 12.69
C ALA A 28 10.53 -9.97 12.53
N ALA A 29 9.82 -10.93 13.15
CA ALA A 29 8.36 -10.96 13.15
C ALA A 29 7.75 -9.72 13.81
N SER A 30 8.29 -9.29 14.96
CA SER A 30 7.85 -8.08 15.65
C SER A 30 8.09 -6.81 14.84
N ARG A 31 9.22 -6.71 14.12
CA ARG A 31 9.52 -5.58 13.24
C ARG A 31 8.56 -5.50 12.06
N ILE A 32 8.23 -6.64 11.44
CA ILE A 32 7.24 -6.71 10.36
C ILE A 32 5.87 -6.27 10.89
N ALA A 33 5.46 -6.74 12.07
CA ALA A 33 4.21 -6.32 12.71
C ALA A 33 4.17 -4.82 13.06
N GLN A 34 5.30 -4.21 13.45
CA GLN A 34 5.39 -2.76 13.70
C GLN A 34 5.31 -1.93 12.41
N ILE A 35 5.89 -2.40 11.31
CA ILE A 35 5.83 -1.72 10.00
C ILE A 35 4.42 -1.83 9.41
N HIS A 36 3.77 -2.98 9.61
CA HIS A 36 2.40 -3.24 9.21
C HIS A 36 1.43 -3.07 10.39
N GLY A 37 1.64 -2.03 11.21
CA GLY A 37 0.72 -1.67 12.30
C GLY A 37 -0.72 -1.73 11.82
N ALA A 38 -1.60 -2.29 12.67
CA ALA A 38 -3.01 -2.58 12.40
C ALA A 38 -3.56 -1.60 11.37
N VAL A 39 -3.93 -2.13 10.20
CA VAL A 39 -4.45 -1.35 9.08
C VAL A 39 -5.64 -0.57 9.61
N GLU A 40 -5.40 0.69 9.96
CA GLU A 40 -6.45 1.67 10.19
C GLU A 40 -7.36 1.56 8.97
N GLU A 41 -8.64 1.31 9.23
CA GLU A 41 -9.67 1.24 8.21
C GLU A 41 -9.48 2.45 7.29
N ASP A 42 -9.16 2.19 6.01
CA ASP A 42 -8.87 3.27 5.06
C ASP A 42 -10.15 4.12 5.03
N ALA A 43 -10.10 5.36 5.52
CA ALA A 43 -11.27 6.23 5.65
C ALA A 43 -12.01 6.45 4.31
N TYR A 44 -11.36 6.10 3.21
CA TYR A 44 -11.87 6.17 1.86
C TYR A 44 -12.47 4.85 1.35
N ALA A 45 -12.39 3.75 2.10
CA ALA A 45 -12.81 2.41 1.67
C ALA A 45 -14.28 2.35 1.24
N ASP A 46 -15.16 3.11 1.89
CA ASP A 46 -16.59 3.14 1.54
C ASP A 46 -16.87 3.89 0.24
N VAL A 47 -15.98 4.81 -0.15
CA VAL A 47 -16.21 5.79 -1.23
C VAL A 47 -15.26 5.62 -2.42
N ASP A 48 -14.18 4.83 -2.28
CA ASP A 48 -13.16 4.64 -3.30
C ASP A 48 -13.34 3.39 -4.17
N GLY A 49 -14.44 2.64 -3.97
CA GLY A 49 -14.70 1.36 -4.63
C GLY A 49 -14.61 1.44 -6.16
N VAL A 50 -15.31 2.40 -6.77
CA VAL A 50 -15.28 2.64 -8.23
C VAL A 50 -13.85 2.84 -8.74
N TRP A 51 -13.03 3.57 -7.96
CA TRP A 51 -11.66 3.87 -8.33
C TRP A 51 -10.72 2.67 -8.13
N ARG A 52 -10.99 1.81 -7.13
CA ARG A 52 -10.26 0.55 -6.92
C ARG A 52 -10.50 -0.44 -8.06
N GLU A 53 -11.75 -0.57 -8.51
CA GLU A 53 -12.13 -1.49 -9.58
C GLU A 53 -11.41 -1.22 -10.90
N ILE A 54 -11.16 0.06 -11.20
CA ILE A 54 -10.43 0.47 -12.41
C ILE A 54 -8.90 0.42 -12.24
N GLY A 55 -8.41 0.02 -11.06
CA GLY A 55 -6.99 -0.13 -10.76
C GLY A 55 -6.27 1.17 -10.42
N LEU A 56 -6.98 2.18 -9.91
CA LEU A 56 -6.39 3.45 -9.55
C LEU A 56 -5.63 3.35 -8.21
N ALA A 57 -4.40 3.88 -8.16
CA ALA A 57 -3.56 3.86 -6.97
C ALA A 57 -4.10 4.77 -5.86
N ALA A 58 -3.84 4.41 -4.59
CA ALA A 58 -4.43 5.09 -3.43
C ALA A 58 -4.28 6.64 -3.42
N PRO A 59 -3.11 7.23 -3.78
CA PRO A 59 -2.98 8.69 -3.83
C PRO A 59 -3.95 9.35 -4.82
N ALA A 60 -4.14 8.76 -6.00
CA ALA A 60 -5.04 9.30 -7.01
C ALA A 60 -6.51 9.09 -6.65
N ARG A 61 -6.86 7.97 -5.97
CA ARG A 61 -8.23 7.75 -5.46
C ARG A 61 -8.60 8.82 -4.44
N ARG A 62 -7.72 9.06 -3.47
CA ARG A 62 -7.91 10.08 -2.42
C ARG A 62 -8.04 11.47 -3.02
N ALA A 63 -7.15 11.84 -3.95
CA ALA A 63 -7.22 13.13 -4.63
C ALA A 63 -8.57 13.37 -5.34
N LEU A 64 -9.14 12.35 -6.00
CA LEU A 64 -10.45 12.46 -6.63
C LEU A 64 -11.57 12.64 -5.60
N ILE A 65 -11.52 11.88 -4.51
CA ILE A 65 -12.56 11.92 -3.47
C ILE A 65 -12.50 13.25 -2.70
N ASP A 66 -11.30 13.74 -2.40
CA ASP A 66 -11.07 15.03 -1.74
C ASP A 66 -11.57 16.20 -2.62
N ASP A 67 -11.49 16.05 -3.96
CA ASP A 67 -12.04 17.01 -4.94
C ASP A 67 -13.55 16.79 -5.22
N GLY A 68 -14.17 15.81 -4.55
CA GLY A 68 -15.61 15.53 -4.64
C GLY A 68 -16.04 14.68 -5.85
N HIS A 69 -15.13 13.90 -6.43
CA HIS A 69 -15.39 12.96 -7.52
C HIS A 69 -15.49 11.52 -6.99
N TYR A 70 -16.71 10.97 -7.02
CA TYR A 70 -17.01 9.66 -6.46
C TYR A 70 -17.24 8.59 -7.54
N LYS A 71 -17.40 9.02 -8.80
CA LYS A 71 -17.60 8.13 -9.95
C LYS A 71 -17.02 8.72 -11.24
N VAL A 72 -16.75 7.86 -12.22
CA VAL A 72 -16.16 8.23 -13.52
C VAL A 72 -16.97 9.31 -14.25
N SER A 73 -18.30 9.30 -14.08
CA SER A 73 -19.21 10.28 -14.68
C SER A 73 -19.08 11.71 -14.14
N ASP A 74 -18.56 11.91 -12.94
CA ASP A 74 -18.35 13.24 -12.36
C ASP A 74 -17.28 14.01 -13.14
N LEU A 75 -16.34 13.29 -13.76
CA LEU A 75 -15.22 13.84 -14.54
C LEU A 75 -15.66 14.55 -15.82
N ARG A 76 -16.92 14.42 -16.25
CA ARG A 76 -17.46 15.17 -17.41
C ARG A 76 -17.42 16.68 -17.23
N LYS A 77 -17.41 17.15 -15.98
CA LYS A 77 -17.34 18.59 -15.65
C LYS A 77 -15.91 19.09 -15.42
N VAL A 78 -14.95 18.17 -15.43
CA VAL A 78 -13.56 18.42 -15.07
C VAL A 78 -12.72 18.50 -16.34
N SER A 79 -11.82 19.48 -16.42
CA SER A 79 -10.87 19.56 -17.52
C SER A 79 -9.66 18.67 -17.25
N LEU A 80 -9.01 18.20 -18.32
CA LEU A 80 -7.76 17.43 -18.17
C LEU A 80 -6.66 18.22 -17.45
N ALA A 81 -6.67 19.56 -17.57
CA ALA A 81 -5.73 20.44 -16.88
C ALA A 81 -5.95 20.45 -15.36
N ALA A 82 -7.19 20.67 -14.91
CA ALA A 82 -7.53 20.65 -13.49
C ALA A 82 -7.17 19.30 -12.86
N LEU A 83 -7.44 18.21 -13.59
CA LEU A 83 -7.14 16.86 -13.11
C LEU A 83 -5.63 16.63 -12.94
N LYS A 84 -4.79 17.24 -13.79
CA LYS A 84 -3.32 17.18 -13.67
C LYS A 84 -2.77 18.00 -12.49
N GLU A 85 -3.52 18.98 -12.00
CA GLU A 85 -3.12 19.82 -10.86
C GLU A 85 -3.41 19.15 -9.51
N LEU A 86 -4.25 18.10 -9.50
CA LEU A 86 -4.56 17.35 -8.28
C LEU A 86 -3.32 16.64 -7.71
N HIS A 87 -3.04 16.90 -6.43
CA HIS A 87 -1.92 16.30 -5.72
C HIS A 87 -2.12 14.79 -5.59
N GLY A 88 -1.21 14.00 -6.16
CA GLY A 88 -1.33 12.53 -6.23
C GLY A 88 -1.83 12.01 -7.58
N MET A 89 -2.22 12.90 -8.49
CA MET A 89 -2.59 12.53 -9.86
C MET A 89 -1.36 12.45 -10.78
N GLY A 90 -0.91 11.23 -11.04
CA GLY A 90 0.21 10.96 -11.94
C GLY A 90 -0.21 10.62 -13.38
N PRO A 91 0.74 10.57 -14.33
CA PRO A 91 0.47 10.23 -15.73
C PRO A 91 -0.18 8.85 -15.89
N ASN A 92 0.15 7.89 -15.03
CA ASN A 92 -0.49 6.57 -15.07
C ASN A 92 -1.97 6.62 -14.62
N ALA A 93 -2.30 7.44 -13.63
CA ALA A 93 -3.68 7.63 -13.17
C ALA A 93 -4.54 8.27 -14.27
N ILE A 94 -4.01 9.31 -14.93
CA ILE A 94 -4.66 9.96 -16.08
C ILE A 94 -4.90 8.96 -17.21
N ARG A 95 -3.92 8.11 -17.54
CA ARG A 95 -4.05 7.08 -18.58
C ARG A 95 -5.19 6.09 -18.25
N ILE A 96 -5.29 5.65 -17.00
CA ILE A 96 -6.35 4.74 -16.54
C ILE A 96 -7.71 5.42 -16.68
N LEU A 97 -7.84 6.66 -16.21
CA LEU A 97 -9.09 7.44 -16.29
C LEU A 97 -9.52 7.66 -17.73
N VAL A 98 -8.61 8.08 -18.63
CA VAL A 98 -8.91 8.26 -20.06
C VAL A 98 -9.40 6.95 -20.69
N ALA A 99 -8.74 5.83 -20.40
CA ALA A 99 -9.14 4.53 -20.93
C ALA A 99 -10.53 4.12 -20.45
N GLU A 100 -10.84 4.36 -19.17
CA GLU A 100 -12.14 4.03 -18.58
C GLU A 100 -13.25 4.95 -19.10
N MET A 101 -12.98 6.25 -19.19
CA MET A 101 -13.89 7.23 -19.78
C MET A 101 -14.24 6.88 -21.22
N LYS A 102 -13.26 6.44 -22.01
CA LYS A 102 -13.50 5.98 -23.40
C LYS A 102 -14.40 4.76 -23.47
N LYS A 103 -14.27 3.79 -22.55
CA LYS A 103 -15.17 2.62 -22.51
C LYS A 103 -16.61 3.01 -22.18
N GLN A 104 -16.78 4.05 -21.37
CA GLN A 104 -18.08 4.57 -20.95
C GLN A 104 -18.65 5.63 -21.89
N ASP A 105 -17.98 5.90 -23.02
CA ASP A 105 -18.32 6.94 -24.00
C ASP A 105 -18.48 8.35 -23.39
N ILE A 106 -17.53 8.71 -22.51
CA ILE A 106 -17.50 10.02 -21.87
C ILE A 106 -16.14 10.68 -22.10
N SER A 107 -16.14 12.02 -22.09
CA SER A 107 -14.94 12.83 -22.24
C SER A 107 -14.84 13.86 -21.12
N PHE A 108 -13.63 14.37 -20.89
CA PHE A 108 -13.42 15.54 -20.05
C PHE A 108 -14.14 16.76 -20.63
N ARG A 109 -14.30 17.78 -19.78
CA ARG A 109 -14.70 19.10 -20.25
C ARG A 109 -13.62 19.66 -21.18
N ASN A 110 -14.05 20.13 -22.35
CA ASN A 110 -13.20 20.91 -23.27
C ASN A 110 -12.73 22.22 -22.62
#